data_AF-A0A610K027-F1
#
_entry.id   AF-A0A610K027-F1
#
_cell.length_a   1.000
_cell.length_b   1.000
_cell.length_c   1.000
_cell.angle_alpha   90.00
_cell.angle_beta   90.00
_cell.angle_gamma   90.00
#
_symmetry.space_group_name_H-M   'P 1'
#
loop_
_entity.id
_entity.type
_entity.pdbx_description
1 polymer ?
#
loop_
_entity_poly.entity_id
_entity_poly.type
_entity_poly.pdbx_seq_one_letter_code
_entity_poly.pdbx_strand_id
1 'polypeptide(L)'
;MKHLMIDLETMDNKATSAITAIGAVLFNPETGEMGEKFYRRVSLASSVDYDCTMGADTVLWWLRQSSEARSEIINDTNCPLDTAISDLFHFISELTDAHHLQVWGNGASFDNVILRHAANKVGLLSPMWNYWNDRDVRTINALAKDLGLNIKNIIKFEGTPHHALYDAIYQAKLVSYVWTYLIKIASVK
;
A
#
# COMPACT_ATOMS: atom_id res chain seq x y z
N MET A 1 -8.59 8.44 -13.00
CA MET A 1 -8.74 7.40 -11.95
C MET A 1 -8.59 8.06 -10.59
N LYS A 2 -9.49 7.79 -9.62
CA LYS A 2 -9.49 8.45 -8.29
C LYS A 2 -9.11 7.51 -7.14
N HIS A 3 -8.71 6.27 -7.45
CA HIS A 3 -8.35 5.28 -6.43
C HIS A 3 -6.87 4.92 -6.54
N LEU A 4 -6.18 4.96 -5.41
CA LEU A 4 -4.78 4.56 -5.27
C LEU A 4 -4.71 3.42 -4.28
N MET A 5 -4.12 2.29 -4.68
CA MET A 5 -3.77 1.21 -3.77
C MET A 5 -2.37 1.43 -3.25
N ILE A 6 -2.16 1.30 -1.95
CA ILE A 6 -0.86 1.39 -1.29
C ILE A 6 -0.62 0.11 -0.50
N ASP A 7 0.62 -0.35 -0.53
CA ASP A 7 1.14 -1.40 0.34
C ASP A 7 2.54 -0.99 0.82
N LEU A 8 2.90 -1.40 2.04
CA LEU A 8 4.17 -1.05 2.68
C LEU A 8 4.88 -2.30 3.19
N GLU A 9 6.19 -2.33 3.01
CA GLU A 9 7.05 -3.20 3.83
C GLU A 9 7.54 -2.43 5.04
N THR A 10 7.39 -3.02 6.23
CA THR A 10 7.55 -2.32 7.51
C THR A 10 8.29 -3.18 8.55
N MET A 11 8.82 -2.54 9.60
CA MET A 11 9.63 -3.16 10.65
C MET A 11 8.98 -3.21 12.04
N ASP A 12 7.70 -2.87 12.15
CA ASP A 12 6.89 -2.93 13.37
C ASP A 12 5.42 -3.11 12.99
N ASN A 13 4.56 -3.42 13.96
CA ASN A 13 3.11 -3.52 13.75
C ASN A 13 2.32 -2.28 14.21
N LYS A 14 3.04 -1.20 14.54
CA LYS A 14 2.49 0.05 15.08
C LYS A 14 2.45 1.14 14.01
N ALA A 15 1.60 2.14 14.23
CA ALA A 15 1.55 3.37 13.44
C ALA A 15 2.91 4.09 13.29
N THR A 16 3.83 3.86 14.23
CA THR A 16 5.16 4.47 14.25
C THR A 16 6.20 3.68 13.45
N SER A 17 5.83 2.58 12.79
CA SER A 17 6.78 1.66 12.18
C SER A 17 7.71 2.33 11.17
N ALA A 18 8.98 1.93 11.18
CA ALA A 18 9.91 2.21 10.09
C ALA A 18 9.42 1.53 8.81
N ILE A 19 9.47 2.27 7.69
CA ILE A 19 9.12 1.83 6.35
C ILE A 19 10.40 1.42 5.63
N THR A 20 10.38 0.30 4.92
CA THR A 20 11.49 -0.19 4.09
C THR A 20 11.13 -0.25 2.60
N ALA A 21 9.85 -0.26 2.24
CA ALA A 21 9.42 -0.08 0.85
C ALA A 21 8.02 0.52 0.80
N ILE A 22 7.76 1.28 -0.26
CA ILE A 22 6.45 1.85 -0.60
C ILE A 22 6.10 1.39 -2.01
N GLY A 23 4.97 0.70 -2.13
CA GLY A 23 4.34 0.36 -3.40
C GLY A 23 3.02 1.07 -3.54
N ALA A 24 2.75 1.64 -4.70
CA ALA A 24 1.43 2.16 -5.01
C ALA A 24 1.05 1.97 -6.47
N VAL A 25 -0.26 1.84 -6.73
CA VAL A 25 -0.80 1.74 -8.09
C VAL A 25 -2.15 2.44 -8.18
N LEU A 26 -2.29 3.30 -9.19
CA LEU A 26 -3.58 3.85 -9.54
C LEU A 26 -4.45 2.79 -10.18
N PHE A 27 -5.75 2.81 -9.89
CA PHE A 27 -6.67 1.90 -10.55
C PHE A 27 -8.09 2.46 -10.65
N ASN A 28 -8.87 1.83 -11.52
CA ASN A 28 -10.31 2.01 -11.60
C ASN A 28 -10.99 0.73 -11.11
N PRO A 29 -11.68 0.73 -9.95
CA PRO A 29 -12.35 -0.45 -9.44
C PRO A 29 -13.54 -0.89 -10.30
N GLU A 30 -14.17 0.01 -11.04
CA GLU A 30 -15.34 -0.28 -11.87
C GLU A 30 -14.99 -1.02 -13.16
N THR A 31 -13.82 -0.70 -13.75
CA THR A 31 -13.36 -1.28 -15.02
C THR A 31 -12.28 -2.34 -14.83
N GLY A 32 -11.59 -2.34 -13.69
CA GLY A 32 -10.40 -3.17 -13.45
C GLY A 32 -9.12 -2.63 -14.11
N GLU A 33 -9.16 -1.45 -14.72
CA GLU A 33 -8.00 -0.80 -15.31
C GLU A 33 -6.95 -0.46 -14.24
N MET A 34 -5.70 -0.80 -14.52
CA MET A 34 -4.53 -0.42 -13.73
C MET A 34 -3.80 0.72 -14.43
N GLY A 35 -3.50 1.78 -13.70
CA GLY A 35 -2.80 2.97 -14.19
C GLY A 35 -1.35 3.03 -13.78
N GLU A 36 -0.88 4.25 -13.55
CA GLU A 36 0.49 4.54 -13.15
C GLU A 36 0.89 3.84 -11.84
N LYS A 37 2.17 3.47 -11.78
CA LYS A 37 2.75 2.69 -10.69
C LYS A 37 3.85 3.49 -10.02
N PHE A 38 3.92 3.36 -8.71
CA PHE A 38 4.95 3.94 -7.88
C PHE A 38 5.65 2.86 -7.08
N TYR A 39 6.97 2.89 -7.06
CA TYR A 39 7.77 2.04 -6.19
C TYR A 39 9.01 2.76 -5.71
N ARG A 40 9.25 2.70 -4.40
CA ARG A 40 10.49 3.14 -3.77
C ARG A 40 10.88 2.16 -2.68
N ARG A 41 12.16 1.76 -2.69
CA ARG A 41 12.79 1.17 -1.51
C ARG A 41 13.29 2.29 -0.61
N VAL A 42 13.08 2.12 0.68
CA VAL A 42 13.37 3.12 1.70
C VAL A 42 14.49 2.61 2.58
N SER A 43 15.49 3.46 2.81
CA SER A 43 16.58 3.17 3.72
C SER A 43 16.05 2.99 5.14
N LEU A 44 16.19 1.78 5.68
CA LEU A 44 15.79 1.48 7.05
C LEU A 44 16.50 2.40 8.06
N ALA A 45 17.80 2.66 7.85
CA ALA A 45 18.56 3.56 8.70
C ALA A 45 17.95 4.97 8.70
N SER A 46 17.63 5.50 7.51
CA SER A 46 16.97 6.81 7.40
C SER A 46 15.60 6.84 8.07
N SER A 47 14.80 5.77 7.94
CA SER A 47 13.52 5.67 8.64
C SER A 47 13.70 5.74 10.17
N VAL A 48 14.73 5.10 10.72
CA VAL A 48 15.05 5.15 12.15
C VAL A 48 15.60 6.52 12.56
N ASP A 49 16.38 7.19 11.70
CA ASP A 49 16.88 8.55 11.94
C ASP A 49 15.73 9.57 12.06
N TYR A 50 14.58 9.29 11.43
CA TYR A 50 13.32 10.02 11.57
C TYR A 50 12.45 9.53 12.76
N ASP A 51 13.03 8.82 13.72
CA ASP A 51 12.40 8.25 14.92
C ASP A 51 11.27 7.24 14.65
N CYS A 52 11.26 6.57 13.49
CA CYS A 52 10.33 5.47 13.26
C CYS A 52 10.79 4.19 14.00
N THR A 53 9.85 3.41 14.49
CA THR A 53 10.10 2.28 15.40
C THR A 53 10.37 0.96 14.68
N MET A 54 11.11 0.08 15.33
CA MET A 54 11.28 -1.32 14.94
C MET A 54 10.78 -2.22 16.08
N GLY A 55 9.97 -3.21 15.75
CA GLY A 55 9.50 -4.25 16.65
C GLY A 55 10.37 -5.50 16.54
N ALA A 56 10.85 -6.02 17.67
CA ALA A 56 11.74 -7.19 17.69
C ALA A 56 11.13 -8.41 16.95
N ASP A 57 9.83 -8.64 17.13
CA ASP A 57 9.12 -9.75 16.47
C ASP A 57 9.07 -9.59 14.94
N THR A 58 8.84 -8.38 14.44
CA THR A 58 8.82 -8.08 13.00
C THR A 58 10.23 -8.22 12.40
N VAL A 59 11.26 -7.75 13.11
CA VAL A 59 12.66 -7.95 12.69
C VAL A 59 13.01 -9.44 12.60
N LEU A 60 12.68 -10.22 13.63
CA LEU A 60 12.90 -11.67 13.63
C LEU A 60 12.10 -12.38 12.52
N TRP A 61 10.89 -11.90 12.23
CA TRP A 61 10.08 -12.40 11.11
C TRP A 61 10.76 -12.15 9.76
N TRP A 62 11.30 -10.95 9.53
CA TRP A 62 12.05 -10.61 8.32
C TRP A 62 13.32 -11.43 8.14
N LEU A 63 14.06 -11.67 9.23
CA LEU A 63 15.26 -12.51 9.19
C LEU A 63 14.98 -13.94 8.71
N ARG A 64 13.76 -14.44 8.91
CA ARG A 64 13.30 -15.77 8.48
C ARG A 64 12.79 -15.82 7.04
N GLN A 65 12.65 -14.68 6.35
CA GLN A 65 12.18 -14.66 4.96
C GLN A 65 13.25 -15.15 3.98
N SER A 66 12.90 -15.26 2.70
CA SER A 66 13.84 -15.68 1.66
C SER A 66 14.96 -14.65 1.45
N SER A 67 16.05 -15.03 0.78
CA SER A 67 17.13 -14.11 0.40
C SER A 67 16.61 -12.93 -0.43
N GLU A 68 15.69 -13.21 -1.34
CA GLU A 68 15.10 -12.26 -2.26
C GLU A 68 14.28 -11.23 -1.47
N ALA A 69 13.41 -11.67 -0.56
CA ALA A 69 12.63 -10.79 0.29
C ALA A 69 13.52 -9.94 1.21
N ARG A 70 14.57 -10.50 1.80
CA ARG A 70 15.54 -9.72 2.60
C ARG A 70 16.34 -8.71 1.76
N SER A 71 16.58 -9.01 0.48
CA SER A 71 17.29 -8.09 -0.42
C SER A 71 16.50 -6.82 -0.72
N GLU A 72 15.18 -6.84 -0.54
CA GLU A 72 14.35 -5.63 -0.62
C GLU A 72 14.64 -4.63 0.50
N ILE A 73 15.19 -5.09 1.63
CA ILE A 73 15.51 -4.24 2.79
C ILE A 73 16.96 -3.74 2.74
N ILE A 74 17.91 -4.59 2.35
CA ILE A 74 19.35 -4.36 2.51
C ILE A 74 20.00 -3.87 1.20
N ASN A 75 19.22 -3.28 0.28
CA ASN A 75 19.72 -2.89 -1.04
C ASN A 75 20.46 -1.54 -1.04
N ASP A 76 21.52 -1.42 -1.84
CA ASP A 76 22.26 -0.17 -2.04
C ASP A 76 21.46 0.89 -2.84
N THR A 77 20.34 0.52 -3.46
CA THR A 77 19.44 1.42 -4.20
C THR A 77 18.39 2.10 -3.33
N ASN A 78 18.43 1.90 -2.01
CA ASN A 78 17.49 2.48 -1.06
C ASN A 78 17.62 4.02 -1.03
N CYS A 79 16.51 4.74 -1.17
CA CYS A 79 16.51 6.19 -0.97
C CYS A 79 16.17 6.57 0.48
N PRO A 80 16.58 7.76 0.94
CA PRO A 80 16.16 8.29 2.23
C PRO A 80 14.63 8.41 2.38
N LEU A 81 14.11 8.33 3.61
CA LEU A 81 12.66 8.33 3.88
C LEU A 81 11.99 9.62 3.37
N ASP A 82 12.58 10.78 3.62
CA ASP A 82 12.09 12.08 3.15
C ASP A 82 11.97 12.16 1.62
N THR A 83 12.96 11.60 0.92
CA THR A 83 12.97 11.51 -0.54
C THR A 83 11.85 10.61 -1.03
N ALA A 84 11.66 9.43 -0.41
CA ALA A 84 10.58 8.51 -0.78
C ALA A 84 9.19 9.12 -0.56
N ILE A 85 8.99 9.81 0.57
CA ILE A 85 7.73 10.51 0.88
C ILE A 85 7.51 11.68 -0.08
N SER A 86 8.54 12.47 -0.38
CA SER A 86 8.47 13.57 -1.33
C SER A 86 8.11 13.06 -2.73
N ASP A 87 8.76 12.01 -3.20
CA ASP A 87 8.48 11.37 -4.48
C ASP A 87 7.02 10.87 -4.55
N LEU A 88 6.53 10.25 -3.48
CA LEU A 88 5.13 9.80 -3.41
C LEU A 88 4.16 10.98 -3.43
N PHE A 89 4.46 12.05 -2.69
CA PHE A 89 3.64 13.26 -2.68
C PHE A 89 3.55 13.89 -4.08
N HIS A 90 4.69 14.00 -4.78
CA HIS A 90 4.72 14.50 -6.16
C HIS A 90 3.90 13.60 -7.08
N PHE A 91 4.14 12.28 -7.03
CA PHE A 91 3.38 11.28 -7.77
C PHE A 91 1.87 11.45 -7.56
N ILE A 92 1.41 11.60 -6.31
CA ILE A 92 -0.02 11.81 -6.01
C ILE A 92 -0.52 13.14 -6.57
N SER A 93 0.24 14.22 -6.38
CA SER A 93 -0.18 15.57 -6.76
C SER A 93 -0.33 15.77 -8.27
N GLU A 94 0.41 15.01 -9.08
CA GLU A 94 0.28 15.00 -10.54
C GLU A 94 -1.01 14.31 -11.02
N LEU A 95 -1.61 13.46 -10.19
CA LEU A 95 -2.75 12.63 -10.55
C LEU A 95 -4.09 13.27 -10.18
N THR A 96 -4.20 13.77 -8.94
CA THR A 96 -5.41 14.43 -8.44
C THR A 96 -5.13 15.18 -7.13
N ASP A 97 -6.08 16.00 -6.69
CA ASP A 97 -5.99 16.66 -5.39
C ASP A 97 -6.32 15.70 -4.22
N ALA A 98 -5.88 16.09 -3.02
CA ALA A 98 -6.10 15.34 -1.78
C ALA A 98 -7.59 15.16 -1.42
N HIS A 99 -8.48 15.97 -1.96
CA HIS A 99 -9.91 15.92 -1.69
C HIS A 99 -10.61 14.78 -2.42
N HIS A 100 -10.18 14.50 -3.66
CA HIS A 100 -10.82 13.49 -4.50
C HIS A 100 -10.14 12.12 -4.46
N LEU A 101 -8.89 12.04 -4.00
CA LEU A 101 -8.16 10.78 -3.94
C LEU A 101 -8.72 9.85 -2.86
N GLN A 102 -9.13 8.64 -3.25
CA GLN A 102 -9.47 7.54 -2.37
C GLN A 102 -8.29 6.58 -2.24
N VAL A 103 -7.77 6.41 -1.02
CA VAL A 103 -6.56 5.64 -0.78
C VAL A 103 -6.89 4.34 -0.07
N TRP A 104 -6.48 3.25 -0.69
CA TRP A 104 -6.68 1.90 -0.22
C TRP A 104 -5.41 1.35 0.41
N GLY A 105 -5.57 0.61 1.50
CA GLY A 105 -4.53 -0.24 2.09
C GLY A 105 -5.09 -1.59 2.51
N ASN A 106 -4.23 -2.60 2.64
CA ASN A 106 -4.63 -3.91 3.14
C ASN A 106 -4.66 -3.95 4.66
N GLY A 107 -5.54 -3.11 5.19
CA GLY A 107 -5.52 -2.60 6.54
C GLY A 107 -5.26 -1.09 6.47
N ALA A 108 -6.30 -0.30 6.21
CA ALA A 108 -6.16 1.17 6.14
C ALA A 108 -5.74 1.76 7.50
N SER A 109 -6.08 1.10 8.60
CA SER A 109 -5.58 1.42 9.94
C SER A 109 -4.11 1.03 10.17
N PHE A 110 -3.48 0.37 9.20
CA PHE A 110 -2.09 -0.05 9.21
C PHE A 110 -1.27 0.79 8.21
N ASP A 111 -1.36 0.47 6.91
CA ASP A 111 -0.53 1.09 5.87
C ASP A 111 -0.71 2.61 5.80
N ASN A 112 -1.96 3.07 5.67
CA ASN A 112 -2.27 4.49 5.52
C ASN A 112 -1.86 5.29 6.77
N VAL A 113 -2.01 4.70 7.96
CA VAL A 113 -1.63 5.36 9.22
C VAL A 113 -0.11 5.45 9.37
N ILE A 114 0.62 4.39 9.05
CA ILE A 114 2.10 4.39 9.07
C ILE A 114 2.63 5.41 8.07
N LEU A 115 2.08 5.46 6.86
CA LEU A 115 2.51 6.41 5.84
C LEU A 115 2.25 7.87 6.25
N ARG A 116 1.10 8.17 6.87
CA ARG A 116 0.84 9.50 7.45
C ARG A 116 1.79 9.83 8.60
N HIS A 117 2.13 8.87 9.45
CA HIS A 117 3.10 9.08 10.51
C HIS A 117 4.47 9.43 9.93
N ALA A 118 4.97 8.66 8.97
CA ALA A 118 6.22 8.92 8.29
C ALA A 118 6.22 10.28 7.59
N ALA A 119 5.14 10.65 6.92
CA ALA A 119 4.99 11.97 6.31
C ALA A 119 5.10 13.12 7.32
N ASN A 120 4.48 12.98 8.49
CA ASN A 120 4.63 13.96 9.57
C ASN A 120 6.08 14.01 10.10
N LYS A 121 6.75 12.86 10.23
CA LYS A 121 8.14 12.79 10.72
C LYS A 121 9.13 13.50 9.81
N VAL A 122 8.93 13.45 8.49
CA VAL A 122 9.77 14.16 7.51
C VAL A 122 9.34 15.62 7.28
N GLY A 123 8.35 16.11 8.03
CA GLY A 123 7.91 17.51 7.98
C GLY A 123 6.94 17.85 6.85
N LEU A 124 6.28 16.87 6.24
CA LEU A 124 5.25 17.13 5.23
C LEU A 124 3.99 17.72 5.89
N LEU A 125 3.77 19.02 5.71
CA LEU A 125 2.67 19.75 6.35
C LEU A 125 1.31 19.53 5.65
N SER A 126 1.33 19.22 4.36
CA SER A 126 0.12 19.02 3.56
C SER A 126 -0.24 17.54 3.50
N PRO A 127 -1.51 17.17 3.74
CA PRO A 127 -1.92 15.78 3.60
C PRO A 127 -1.83 15.34 2.13
N MET A 128 -1.25 14.16 1.87
CA MET A 128 -1.30 13.51 0.56
C MET A 128 -2.74 13.18 0.15
N TRP A 129 -3.60 12.83 1.11
CA TRP A 129 -5.05 12.65 0.94
C TRP A 129 -5.77 12.96 2.27
N ASN A 130 -7.05 13.29 2.20
CA ASN A 130 -7.86 13.49 3.40
C ASN A 130 -8.17 12.15 4.10
N TYR A 131 -8.05 12.10 5.43
CA TYR A 131 -8.19 10.85 6.20
C TYR A 131 -9.55 10.14 6.03
N TRP A 132 -10.63 10.88 5.76
CA TRP A 132 -11.97 10.30 5.49
C TRP A 132 -12.05 9.57 4.13
N ASN A 133 -11.02 9.68 3.30
CA ASN A 133 -10.92 8.95 2.04
C ASN A 133 -10.17 7.61 2.14
N ASP A 134 -9.81 7.17 3.35
CA ASP A 134 -9.26 5.83 3.57
C ASP A 134 -10.27 4.74 3.17
N ARG A 135 -9.76 3.67 2.54
CA ARG A 135 -10.52 2.49 2.10
C ARG A 135 -9.75 1.23 2.46
N ASP A 136 -10.45 0.15 2.79
CA ASP A 136 -9.83 -1.03 3.38
C ASP A 136 -10.10 -2.29 2.55
N VAL A 137 -9.02 -2.93 2.09
CA VAL A 137 -9.09 -4.17 1.29
C VAL A 137 -9.62 -5.35 2.11
N ARG A 138 -9.32 -5.42 3.42
CA ARG A 138 -9.77 -6.51 4.30
C ARG A 138 -11.28 -6.54 4.40
N THR A 139 -11.94 -5.37 4.40
CA THR A 139 -13.40 -5.26 4.35
C THR A 139 -13.96 -5.85 3.05
N ILE A 140 -13.38 -5.50 1.90
CA ILE A 140 -13.81 -6.03 0.60
C ILE A 140 -13.55 -7.53 0.48
N ASN A 141 -12.40 -8.00 0.99
CA ASN A 141 -12.06 -9.42 0.99
C ASN A 141 -12.99 -10.25 1.91
N ALA A 142 -13.37 -9.71 3.07
CA ALA A 142 -14.37 -10.34 3.93
C ALA A 142 -15.73 -10.46 3.22
N LEU A 143 -16.19 -9.38 2.58
CA LEU A 143 -17.42 -9.39 1.79
C LEU A 143 -17.36 -10.42 0.66
N ALA A 144 -16.24 -10.51 -0.07
CA ALA A 144 -16.06 -11.49 -1.13
C ALA A 144 -16.22 -12.92 -0.61
N LYS A 145 -15.66 -13.21 0.57
CA LYS A 145 -15.78 -14.52 1.23
C LYS A 145 -17.24 -14.83 1.59
N ASP A 146 -17.98 -13.86 2.12
CA ASP A 146 -19.39 -14.02 2.50
C ASP A 146 -20.29 -14.25 1.26
N LEU A 147 -19.90 -13.68 0.12
CA LEU A 147 -20.52 -13.94 -1.19
C LEU A 147 -20.12 -15.30 -1.81
N GLY A 148 -19.27 -16.08 -1.15
CA GLY A 148 -18.77 -17.36 -1.65
C GLY A 148 -17.72 -17.24 -2.77
N LEU A 149 -17.14 -16.05 -2.97
CA LEU A 149 -16.10 -15.84 -3.98
C LEU A 149 -14.75 -16.34 -3.48
N ASN A 150 -14.19 -17.33 -4.17
CA ASN A 150 -12.83 -17.80 -3.89
C ASN A 150 -11.79 -16.97 -4.65
N ILE A 151 -11.51 -15.76 -4.14
CA ILE A 151 -10.62 -14.79 -4.81
C ILE A 151 -9.23 -15.38 -5.10
N LYS A 152 -8.66 -16.17 -4.19
CA LYS A 152 -7.33 -16.79 -4.38
C LYS A 152 -7.28 -17.75 -5.57
N ASN A 153 -8.41 -18.36 -5.91
CA ASN A 153 -8.51 -19.21 -7.10
C ASN A 153 -8.75 -18.40 -8.37
N ILE A 154 -9.45 -17.28 -8.26
CA ILE A 154 -9.84 -16.41 -9.38
C ILE A 154 -8.68 -15.53 -9.82
N ILE A 155 -8.00 -14.89 -8.86
CA ILE A 155 -6.91 -13.95 -9.11
C ILE A 155 -5.63 -14.59 -8.61
N LYS A 156 -4.71 -14.86 -9.55
CA LYS A 156 -3.37 -15.34 -9.22
C LYS A 156 -2.46 -14.17 -8.86
N PHE A 157 -1.67 -14.38 -7.83
CA PHE A 157 -0.59 -13.47 -7.47
C PHE A 157 0.50 -13.55 -8.54
N GLU A 158 1.03 -12.40 -8.95
CA GLU A 158 2.07 -12.27 -9.97
C GLU A 158 3.21 -11.45 -9.37
N GLY A 159 4.45 -11.96 -9.48
CA GLY A 159 5.64 -11.32 -8.92
C GLY A 159 6.13 -12.03 -7.65
N THR A 160 6.99 -11.32 -6.92
CA THR A 160 7.59 -11.79 -5.66
C THR A 160 6.72 -11.38 -4.48
N PRO A 161 6.30 -12.31 -3.60
CA PRO A 161 5.63 -11.94 -2.35
C PRO A 161 6.53 -11.06 -1.48
N HIS A 162 5.92 -10.14 -0.71
CA HIS A 162 6.65 -9.15 0.11
C HIS A 162 7.43 -8.13 -0.72
N HIS A 163 6.85 -7.78 -1.87
CA HIS A 163 7.31 -6.67 -2.69
C HIS A 163 6.12 -5.73 -2.84
N ALA A 164 6.14 -4.64 -2.08
CA ALA A 164 5.01 -3.73 -1.89
C ALA A 164 4.24 -3.38 -3.19
N LEU A 165 4.92 -3.11 -4.32
CA LEU A 165 4.20 -2.82 -5.56
C LEU A 165 3.38 -4.02 -6.10
N TYR A 166 3.92 -5.25 -6.02
CA TYR A 166 3.22 -6.44 -6.50
C TYR A 166 2.04 -6.77 -5.60
N ASP A 167 2.20 -6.59 -4.29
CA ASP A 167 1.14 -6.71 -3.31
C ASP A 167 0.04 -5.66 -3.55
N ALA A 168 0.39 -4.38 -3.76
CA ALA A 168 -0.57 -3.34 -4.13
C ALA A 168 -1.32 -3.65 -5.44
N ILE A 169 -0.64 -4.14 -6.47
CA ILE A 169 -1.31 -4.55 -7.73
C ILE A 169 -2.29 -5.70 -7.50
N TYR A 170 -1.88 -6.73 -6.75
CA TYR A 170 -2.74 -7.86 -6.44
C TYR A 170 -4.00 -7.42 -5.66
N GLN A 171 -3.82 -6.56 -4.67
CA GLN A 171 -4.91 -6.03 -3.87
C GLN A 171 -5.86 -5.16 -4.69
N ALA A 172 -5.34 -4.33 -5.60
CA ALA A 172 -6.15 -3.54 -6.52
C ALA A 172 -6.99 -4.44 -7.44
N LYS A 173 -6.39 -5.50 -8.01
CA LYS A 173 -7.11 -6.52 -8.81
C LYS A 173 -8.24 -7.18 -8.00
N LEU A 174 -8.00 -7.52 -6.72
CA LEU A 174 -9.03 -8.06 -5.83
C LEU A 174 -10.20 -7.11 -5.66
N VAL A 175 -9.92 -5.84 -5.31
CA VAL A 175 -10.97 -4.84 -5.11
C VAL A 175 -11.78 -4.66 -6.38
N SER A 176 -11.12 -4.51 -7.53
CA SER A 176 -11.81 -4.34 -8.82
C SER A 176 -12.70 -5.53 -9.19
N TYR A 177 -12.26 -6.76 -8.89
CA TYR A 177 -13.06 -7.95 -9.17
C TYR A 177 -14.36 -7.96 -8.38
N VAL A 178 -14.26 -7.74 -7.06
CA VAL A 178 -15.44 -7.72 -6.18
C VAL A 178 -16.36 -6.55 -6.54
N TRP A 179 -15.78 -5.39 -6.84
CA TRP A 179 -16.52 -4.21 -7.25
C TRP A 179 -17.31 -4.46 -8.55
N THR A 180 -16.65 -4.98 -9.58
CA THR A 180 -17.30 -5.35 -10.85
C THR A 180 -18.38 -6.42 -10.66
N TYR A 181 -18.14 -7.40 -9.77
CA TYR A 181 -19.13 -8.43 -9.44
C TYR A 181 -20.40 -7.80 -8.84
N LEU A 182 -20.25 -6.85 -7.89
CA LEU A 182 -21.37 -6.16 -7.26
C LEU A 182 -22.12 -5.24 -8.24
N ILE A 183 -21.42 -4.54 -9.13
CA ILE A 183 -22.05 -3.75 -10.19
C ILE A 183 -22.95 -4.64 -11.05
N LYS A 184 -22.43 -5.79 -11.51
CA LYS A 184 -23.21 -6.73 -12.33
C LYS A 184 -24.49 -7.20 -11.63
N ILE A 185 -24.44 -7.47 -10.33
CA ILE A 185 -25.64 -7.82 -9.55
C ILE A 185 -26.62 -6.64 -9.48
N ALA A 186 -26.12 -5.44 -9.19
CA ALA A 186 -26.95 -4.25 -9.04
C ALA A 186 -27.63 -3.81 -10.36
N SER A 187 -26.98 -4.05 -11.50
CA SER A 187 -27.49 -3.74 -12.85
C SER A 187 -28.56 -4.71 -13.36
N VAL A 188 -28.86 -5.80 -12.64
CA VAL A 188 -29.92 -6.77 -12.98
C VAL A 188 -31.27 -6.37 -12.34
N LYS A 189 -31.41 -5.12 -11.91
CA LYS A 189 -32.69 -4.49 -11.56
C LYS A 189 -33.44 -4.03 -12.80
#